data_AF-A0A7Y9L336-F1
#
_entry.id   AF-A0A7Y9L336-F1
#
_cell.length_a   1.000
_cell.length_b   1.000
_cell.length_c   1.000
_cell.angle_alpha   90.00
_cell.angle_beta   90.00
_cell.angle_gamma   90.00
#
_symmetry.space_group_name_H-M   'P 1'
#
loop_
_entity.id
_entity.type
_entity.pdbx_description
1 polymer ?
#
loop_
_entity_poly.entity_id
_entity_poly.type
_entity_poly.pdbx_seq_one_letter_code
_entity_poly.pdbx_strand_id
1 'polypeptide(L)'
;METIVAINCGGELKRVFKIDDREKKNGGKWLLQIFPFIGLNLGDFTDKPIGSHKYSVHPPRAEGGEHMIHFKMTKPHTGDDRMAENRHYTRALSTPEKFAAVFFARFTRMNMSPTEVLSDQENLIVIPEEFDPGKQIFMAGVFIGGVNDEFVSPTNEDNIKLLRIDCKFISIIILYSFEDLPSLDYGWVFNIKTMDVDKINDEMAREIIVKVMNGNDVKSCFDLYRWNCLKLIENYWERWIWIWDRMEVEKSITPYEAAERRGECRTYIRQLQTIGEQLILENISGIPMPDGLYEEKIMPRMVSYAPKY
;
A
#
# COMPACT_ATOMS: atom_id res chain seq x y z
N MET A 1 -0.78 23.27 6.97
CA MET A 1 -1.01 22.44 8.18
C MET A 1 -0.24 21.15 8.00
N GLU A 2 0.56 20.74 8.99
CA GLU A 2 1.24 19.44 8.96
C GLU A 2 0.49 18.47 9.87
N THR A 3 0.09 17.33 9.32
CA THR A 3 -0.58 16.22 10.02
C THR A 3 0.31 14.98 9.99
N ILE A 4 0.45 14.31 11.12
CA ILE A 4 1.30 13.14 11.28
C ILE A 4 0.43 11.99 11.72
N VAL A 5 0.49 10.87 11.00
CA VAL A 5 -0.13 9.62 11.41
C VAL A 5 0.96 8.73 12.00
N ALA A 6 0.76 8.32 13.24
CA ALA A 6 1.69 7.51 13.99
C ALA A 6 1.01 6.26 14.53
N ILE A 7 1.84 5.27 14.88
CA ILE A 7 1.41 4.02 15.49
C ILE A 7 2.29 3.72 16.70
N ASN A 8 1.71 3.11 17.73
CA ASN A 8 2.48 2.64 18.87
C ASN A 8 3.15 1.31 18.51
N CYS A 9 4.47 1.23 18.66
CA CYS A 9 5.25 0.03 18.40
C CYS A 9 6.19 -0.22 19.58
N GLY A 10 5.84 -1.20 20.43
CA GLY A 10 6.64 -1.55 21.61
C GLY A 10 6.76 -0.41 22.63
N GLY A 11 5.71 0.39 22.81
CA GLY A 11 5.69 1.53 23.73
C GLY A 11 6.23 2.84 23.15
N GLU A 12 6.68 2.85 21.89
CA GLU A 12 7.19 4.03 21.20
C GLU A 12 6.29 4.44 20.03
N LEU A 13 6.01 5.74 19.88
CA LEU A 13 5.28 6.26 18.73
C LEU A 13 6.18 6.35 17.49
N LYS A 14 5.81 5.63 16.45
CA LYS A 14 6.51 5.61 15.16
C LYS A 14 5.67 6.29 14.09
N ARG A 15 6.29 7.21 13.35
CA ARG A 15 5.65 7.89 12.21
C ARG A 15 5.42 6.91 11.06
N VAL A 16 4.19 6.88 10.56
CA VAL A 16 3.76 6.07 9.41
C VAL A 16 3.55 6.98 8.20
N PHE A 17 2.77 8.05 8.37
CA PHE A 17 2.49 9.03 7.33
C PHE A 17 2.76 10.44 7.83
N LYS A 18 3.20 11.30 6.90
CA LYS A 18 3.23 12.73 7.06
C LYS A 18 2.46 13.37 5.92
N ILE A 19 1.48 14.18 6.27
CA ILE A 19 0.61 14.91 5.35
C ILE A 19 0.90 16.39 5.54
N ASP A 20 1.29 17.05 4.46
CA ASP A 20 1.55 18.49 4.46
C ASP A 20 0.53 19.19 3.56
N ASP A 21 -0.33 19.98 4.18
CA ASP A 21 -1.24 20.90 3.54
C ASP A 21 -0.56 22.26 3.38
N ARG A 22 0.13 22.47 2.24
CA ARG A 22 0.69 23.79 1.92
C ARG A 22 0.01 24.35 0.68
N GLU A 23 -0.60 25.52 0.83
CA GLU A 23 -0.85 26.39 -0.30
C GLU A 23 0.48 26.89 -0.87
N LYS A 24 0.77 26.54 -2.13
CA LYS A 24 1.77 27.25 -2.94
C LYS A 24 1.05 28.19 -3.90
N LYS A 25 1.77 29.22 -4.36
CA LYS A 25 1.28 30.28 -5.28
C LYS A 25 0.56 29.78 -6.56
N ASN A 26 0.69 28.51 -6.94
CA ASN A 26 0.15 27.94 -8.19
C ASN A 26 -0.88 26.80 -7.94
N GLY A 27 -1.63 26.86 -6.85
CA GLY A 27 -2.58 25.82 -6.45
C GLY A 27 -2.04 24.92 -5.34
N GLY A 28 -2.96 24.43 -4.49
CA GLY A 28 -2.65 23.60 -3.32
C GLY A 28 -1.76 22.42 -3.69
N LYS A 29 -0.66 22.25 -2.96
CA LYS A 29 0.16 21.04 -3.03
C LYS A 29 -0.02 20.29 -1.73
N TRP A 30 -0.65 19.14 -1.83
CA TRP A 30 -0.64 18.14 -0.77
C TRP A 30 0.65 17.36 -0.88
N LEU A 31 1.31 17.07 0.23
CA LEU A 31 2.45 16.15 0.25
C LEU A 31 2.12 15.00 1.20
N LEU A 32 1.96 13.79 0.68
CA LEU A 32 1.94 12.57 1.49
C LEU A 32 3.33 11.94 1.46
N GLN A 33 3.91 11.71 2.62
CA GLN A 33 5.20 11.05 2.78
C GLN A 33 5.05 9.81 3.67
N ILE A 34 5.59 8.67 3.20
CA ILE A 34 5.57 7.39 3.90
C ILE A 34 6.87 7.19 4.67
N PHE A 35 6.78 6.72 5.93
CA PHE A 35 7.91 6.40 6.81
C PHE A 35 7.69 5.09 7.60
N PRO A 36 8.78 4.45 8.09
CA PRO A 36 10.07 4.35 7.39
C PRO A 36 9.91 3.57 6.08
N PHE A 37 10.78 3.84 5.13
CA PHE A 37 10.95 2.92 4.02
C PHE A 37 12.43 2.62 3.81
N ILE A 38 12.95 1.66 4.59
CA ILE A 38 14.06 0.86 4.10
C ILE A 38 13.43 -0.16 3.15
N GLY A 39 13.25 0.24 1.90
CA GLY A 39 12.70 -0.61 0.86
C GLY A 39 13.71 -0.82 -0.25
N LEU A 40 13.96 -2.08 -0.59
CA LEU A 40 14.63 -2.47 -1.82
C LEU A 40 13.64 -2.23 -2.96
N ASN A 41 13.91 -1.26 -3.85
CA ASN A 41 13.23 -1.24 -5.15
C ASN A 41 14.04 -2.16 -6.08
N LEU A 42 13.51 -3.34 -6.39
CA LEU A 42 14.12 -4.26 -7.37
C LEU A 42 13.91 -3.82 -8.84
N GLY A 43 13.41 -2.60 -9.08
CA GLY A 43 13.05 -2.13 -10.42
C GLY A 43 13.78 -0.88 -10.92
N ASP A 44 14.40 -0.09 -10.05
CA ASP A 44 15.19 1.08 -10.45
C ASP A 44 16.67 0.71 -10.25
N PHE A 45 17.40 0.50 -11.35
CA PHE A 45 18.82 0.11 -11.41
C PHE A 45 19.77 1.19 -10.83
N THR A 46 19.61 1.56 -9.57
CA THR A 46 20.51 2.47 -8.85
C THR A 46 20.93 1.82 -7.53
N ASP A 47 22.24 1.75 -7.28
CA ASP A 47 22.84 1.13 -6.07
C ASP A 47 22.52 1.88 -4.76
N LYS A 48 21.56 2.81 -4.76
CA LYS A 48 21.26 3.71 -3.64
C LYS A 48 19.84 3.53 -3.12
N PRO A 49 19.64 3.36 -1.80
CA PRO A 49 18.31 3.20 -1.22
C PRO A 49 17.45 4.47 -1.40
N ILE A 50 16.14 4.28 -1.50
CA ILE A 50 15.17 5.38 -1.54
C ILE A 50 14.88 5.80 -0.11
N GLY A 51 15.11 7.08 0.21
CA GLY A 51 14.93 7.57 1.58
C GLY A 51 13.48 7.89 1.94
N SER A 52 12.63 8.17 0.93
CA SER A 52 11.19 8.40 1.12
C SER A 52 10.43 8.28 -0.19
N HIS A 53 9.12 8.02 -0.10
CA HIS A 53 8.19 8.22 -1.21
C HIS A 53 7.35 9.46 -0.92
N LYS A 54 7.33 10.41 -1.85
CA LYS A 54 6.57 11.65 -1.76
C LYS A 54 5.50 11.69 -2.83
N TYR A 55 4.26 11.92 -2.47
CA TYR A 55 3.14 12.04 -3.39
C TYR A 55 2.57 13.45 -3.30
N SER A 56 2.35 14.08 -4.45
CA SER A 56 1.67 15.37 -4.50
C SER A 56 0.50 15.41 -5.46
N VAL A 57 -0.61 15.95 -4.97
CA VAL A 57 -1.83 16.21 -5.72
C VAL A 57 -1.79 17.65 -6.24
N HIS A 58 -2.09 17.85 -7.51
CA HIS A 58 -2.19 19.16 -8.13
C HIS A 58 -3.59 19.38 -8.71
N PRO A 59 -4.26 20.49 -8.42
CA PRO A 59 -5.56 20.80 -9.03
C PRO A 59 -5.45 20.91 -10.56
N PRO A 60 -6.58 20.75 -11.28
CA PRO A 60 -6.60 20.94 -12.73
C PRO A 60 -6.10 22.34 -13.10
N ARG A 61 -5.37 22.47 -14.21
CA ARG A 61 -5.05 23.80 -14.76
C ARG A 61 -6.29 24.31 -15.49
N ALA A 62 -6.64 25.58 -15.26
CA ALA A 62 -7.86 26.21 -15.79
C ALA A 62 -7.88 26.35 -17.33
N GLU A 63 -6.77 26.15 -18.03
CA GLU A 63 -6.68 26.36 -19.48
C GLU A 63 -6.33 25.05 -20.23
N GLY A 64 -7.30 24.58 -21.01
CA GLY A 64 -7.09 23.78 -22.23
C GLY A 64 -6.67 22.31 -22.08
N GLY A 65 -6.44 21.81 -20.88
CA GLY A 65 -6.27 20.38 -20.60
C GLY A 65 -7.53 19.84 -19.95
N GLU A 66 -7.97 18.66 -20.34
CA GLU A 66 -9.06 17.89 -19.72
C GLU A 66 -9.05 18.00 -18.17
N HIS A 67 -10.20 17.77 -17.52
CA HIS A 67 -10.43 17.73 -16.06
C HIS A 67 -9.62 16.62 -15.33
N MET A 68 -8.32 16.55 -15.60
CA MET A 68 -7.37 15.57 -15.17
C MET A 68 -6.58 16.16 -14.02
N ILE A 69 -6.71 15.54 -12.86
CA ILE A 69 -5.88 15.85 -11.71
C ILE A 69 -4.59 15.06 -11.83
N HIS A 70 -3.49 15.78 -11.65
CA HIS A 70 -2.15 15.20 -11.73
C HIS A 70 -1.68 14.81 -10.34
N PHE A 71 -1.36 13.53 -10.20
CA PHE A 71 -0.58 13.02 -9.10
C PHE A 71 0.88 12.92 -9.53
N LYS A 72 1.77 13.45 -8.71
CA LYS A 72 3.21 13.35 -8.91
C LYS A 72 3.80 12.55 -7.75
N MET A 73 4.39 11.42 -8.07
CA MET A 73 5.27 10.69 -7.16
C MET A 73 6.71 11.16 -7.38
N THR A 74 7.41 11.44 -6.29
CA THR A 74 8.83 11.78 -6.28
C THR A 74 9.55 10.84 -5.32
N LYS A 75 10.56 10.14 -5.83
CA LYS A 75 11.44 9.25 -5.05
C LYS A 75 12.83 9.91 -4.92
N PRO A 76 13.12 10.65 -3.84
CA PRO A 76 14.48 11.09 -3.55
C PRO A 76 15.35 9.90 -3.13
N HIS A 77 16.51 9.75 -3.77
CA HIS A 77 17.52 8.75 -3.36
C HIS A 77 18.31 9.28 -2.17
N THR A 78 18.75 8.39 -1.26
CA THR A 78 19.64 8.79 -0.16
C THR A 78 21.02 9.18 -0.69
N GLY A 79 21.54 10.35 -0.28
CA GLY A 79 22.92 10.77 -0.58
C GLY A 79 23.17 11.24 -2.02
N ASP A 80 22.17 11.80 -2.69
CA ASP A 80 22.27 12.54 -3.97
C ASP A 80 21.03 13.43 -4.16
N ASP A 81 21.12 14.43 -5.05
CA ASP A 81 20.00 15.29 -5.46
C ASP A 81 19.12 14.64 -6.56
N ARG A 82 19.42 13.40 -6.96
CA ARG A 82 18.66 12.66 -7.97
C ARG A 82 17.27 12.27 -7.48
N MET A 83 16.26 12.70 -8.22
CA MET A 83 14.84 12.39 -7.98
C MET A 83 14.26 11.62 -9.16
N ALA A 84 13.69 10.44 -8.91
CA ALA A 84 12.84 9.79 -9.91
C ALA A 84 11.42 10.34 -9.79
N GLU A 85 10.87 10.84 -10.89
CA GLU A 85 9.52 11.41 -10.95
C GLU A 85 8.61 10.52 -11.79
N ASN A 86 7.47 10.13 -11.23
CA ASN A 86 6.41 9.46 -11.97
C ASN A 86 5.14 10.30 -11.88
N ARG A 87 4.53 10.57 -13.04
CA ARG A 87 3.24 11.22 -13.14
C ARG A 87 2.16 10.17 -13.27
N HIS A 88 1.08 10.36 -12.53
CA HIS A 88 -0.14 9.58 -12.58
C HIS A 88 -1.29 10.56 -12.86
N TYR A 89 -2.18 10.16 -13.76
CA TYR A 89 -3.31 10.97 -14.20
C TYR A 89 -4.61 10.35 -13.70
N THR A 90 -5.49 11.14 -13.10
CA THR A 90 -6.82 10.68 -12.69
C THR A 90 -7.91 11.66 -13.09
N ARG A 91 -9.11 11.15 -13.23
CA ARG A 91 -10.38 11.87 -13.29
C ARG A 91 -11.25 11.62 -12.05
N ALA A 92 -10.81 10.77 -11.11
CA ALA A 92 -11.57 10.39 -9.92
C ALA A 92 -11.99 11.62 -9.11
N LEU A 93 -11.06 12.52 -8.84
CA LEU A 93 -11.31 13.75 -8.08
C LEU A 93 -12.23 14.77 -8.81
N SER A 94 -12.49 14.58 -10.11
CA SER A 94 -13.46 15.36 -10.89
C SER A 94 -14.81 14.64 -11.02
N THR A 95 -14.92 13.41 -10.50
CA THR A 95 -16.09 12.55 -10.62
C THR A 95 -16.66 12.32 -9.22
N PRO A 96 -17.92 12.70 -8.94
CA PRO A 96 -18.53 12.49 -7.64
C PRO A 96 -18.44 11.03 -7.19
N GLU A 97 -18.18 10.82 -5.89
CA GLU A 97 -18.13 9.50 -5.26
C GLU A 97 -17.07 8.54 -5.84
N LYS A 98 -16.02 9.08 -6.48
CA LYS A 98 -14.90 8.30 -7.01
C LYS A 98 -13.58 8.65 -6.33
N PHE A 99 -12.79 7.62 -6.08
CA PHE A 99 -11.55 7.68 -5.34
C PHE A 99 -10.41 7.11 -6.19
N ALA A 100 -9.31 7.87 -6.29
CA ALA A 100 -8.10 7.40 -6.94
C ALA A 100 -7.26 6.60 -5.94
N ALA A 101 -6.86 5.37 -6.31
CA ALA A 101 -5.87 4.62 -5.56
C ALA A 101 -4.48 5.20 -5.82
N VAL A 102 -3.70 5.42 -4.76
CA VAL A 102 -2.37 6.03 -4.84
C VAL A 102 -1.29 4.97 -4.72
N PHE A 103 -1.32 4.23 -3.61
CA PHE A 103 -0.38 3.14 -3.35
C PHE A 103 -0.93 2.16 -2.30
N PHE A 104 -0.30 1.00 -2.24
CA PHE A 104 -0.50 -0.02 -1.22
C PHE A 104 0.86 -0.38 -0.63
N ALA A 105 0.95 -0.49 0.69
CA ALA A 105 2.19 -0.64 1.41
C ALA A 105 2.10 -1.77 2.44
N ARG A 106 3.14 -2.60 2.50
CA ARG A 106 3.48 -3.43 3.65
C ARG A 106 4.65 -2.76 4.36
N PHE A 107 4.47 -2.43 5.62
CA PHE A 107 5.50 -1.75 6.39
C PHE A 107 6.54 -2.74 6.92
N THR A 108 7.71 -2.21 7.28
CA THR A 108 8.75 -2.95 8.00
C THR A 108 8.41 -3.04 9.50
N ARG A 109 9.28 -3.63 10.32
CA ARG A 109 9.13 -3.81 11.78
C ARG A 109 8.91 -2.51 12.57
N MET A 110 9.10 -1.34 11.96
CA MET A 110 8.92 0.02 12.52
C MET A 110 9.73 0.39 13.77
N ASN A 111 10.04 -0.55 14.67
CA ASN A 111 11.00 -0.43 15.76
C ASN A 111 12.42 -0.09 15.26
N MET A 112 12.76 -0.47 14.02
CA MET A 112 14.00 -0.11 13.34
C MET A 112 13.95 1.27 12.66
N SER A 113 12.81 1.98 12.74
CA SER A 113 12.65 3.30 12.14
C SER A 113 13.36 4.38 12.96
N PRO A 114 14.19 5.24 12.34
CA PRO A 114 14.69 6.44 13.01
C PRO A 114 13.64 7.55 13.17
N THR A 115 12.37 7.32 12.78
CA THR A 115 11.34 8.36 12.73
C THR A 115 10.48 8.42 13.98
N GLU A 116 11.10 8.78 15.10
CA GLU A 116 10.38 9.15 16.32
C GLU A 116 9.46 10.34 16.07
N VAL A 117 8.28 10.33 16.70
CA VAL A 117 7.38 11.48 16.75
C VAL A 117 7.90 12.43 17.83
N LEU A 118 8.08 13.71 17.49
CA LEU A 118 8.39 14.73 18.49
C LEU A 118 7.10 15.08 19.25
N SER A 119 7.18 15.20 20.57
CA SER A 119 6.02 15.37 21.46
C SER A 119 5.24 16.68 21.28
N ASP A 120 5.70 17.59 20.44
CA ASP A 120 5.19 18.95 20.23
C ASP A 120 4.42 19.14 18.92
N GLN A 121 4.06 18.06 18.21
CA GLN A 121 3.35 18.17 16.93
C GLN A 121 1.84 18.42 17.11
N GLU A 122 1.35 19.56 16.61
CA GLU A 122 -0.03 20.04 16.81
C GLU A 122 -1.13 19.17 16.17
N ASN A 123 -0.85 18.42 15.08
CA ASN A 123 -1.83 17.54 14.44
C ASN A 123 -1.33 16.10 14.34
N LEU A 124 -1.21 15.45 15.49
CA LEU A 124 -0.86 14.04 15.60
C LEU A 124 -2.13 13.18 15.64
N ILE A 125 -2.23 12.24 14.70
CA ILE A 125 -3.23 11.17 14.68
C ILE A 125 -2.52 9.88 15.08
N VAL A 126 -3.00 9.24 16.14
CA VAL A 126 -2.46 7.97 16.62
C VAL A 126 -3.41 6.85 16.23
N ILE A 127 -2.90 5.86 15.48
CA ILE A 127 -3.59 4.58 15.27
C ILE A 127 -3.72 3.91 16.64
N PRO A 128 -4.94 3.61 17.10
CA PRO A 128 -5.19 3.21 18.49
C PRO A 128 -4.61 1.84 18.84
N GLU A 129 -4.45 0.95 17.86
CA GLU A 129 -3.88 -0.38 18.06
C GLU A 129 -2.37 -0.33 18.30
N GLU A 130 -1.89 -1.17 19.22
CA GLU A 130 -0.47 -1.42 19.40
C GLU A 130 0.03 -2.42 18.35
N PHE A 131 1.12 -2.06 17.67
CA PHE A 131 1.77 -2.88 16.67
C PHE A 131 2.93 -3.65 17.28
N ASP A 132 2.79 -4.97 17.35
CA ASP A 132 3.87 -5.90 17.69
C ASP A 132 4.51 -6.44 16.39
N PRO A 133 5.69 -5.94 15.98
CA PRO A 133 6.33 -6.38 14.75
C PRO A 133 6.85 -7.82 14.81
N GLY A 134 6.88 -8.44 16.00
CA GLY A 134 7.17 -9.86 16.17
C GLY A 134 5.97 -10.76 15.90
N LYS A 135 4.75 -10.21 15.86
CA LYS A 135 3.52 -10.98 15.64
C LYS A 135 2.74 -10.54 14.41
N GLN A 136 2.89 -9.28 14.00
CA GLN A 136 2.02 -8.66 13.01
C GLN A 136 2.78 -7.95 11.90
N ILE A 137 2.16 -7.91 10.72
CA ILE A 137 2.50 -7.00 9.63
C ILE A 137 1.44 -5.92 9.58
N PHE A 138 1.90 -4.67 9.42
CA PHE A 138 1.02 -3.54 9.18
C PHE A 138 0.95 -3.29 7.67
N MET A 139 -0.27 -3.24 7.14
CA MET A 139 -0.55 -2.94 5.74
C MET A 139 -1.44 -1.71 5.64
N ALA A 140 -1.24 -0.92 4.59
CA ALA A 140 -2.10 0.22 4.30
C ALA A 140 -2.27 0.45 2.80
N GLY A 141 -3.48 0.83 2.39
CA GLY A 141 -3.82 1.32 1.07
C GLY A 141 -4.29 2.77 1.17
N VAL A 142 -3.76 3.63 0.33
CA VAL A 142 -4.12 5.04 0.31
C VAL A 142 -4.92 5.36 -0.94
N PHE A 143 -6.06 6.00 -0.71
CA PHE A 143 -6.97 6.52 -1.72
C PHE A 143 -7.20 8.00 -1.50
N ILE A 144 -7.61 8.70 -2.56
CA ILE A 144 -7.93 10.12 -2.51
C ILE A 144 -9.19 10.42 -3.30
N GLY A 145 -10.12 11.12 -2.65
CA GLY A 145 -11.41 11.56 -3.20
C GLY A 145 -11.63 13.05 -3.00
N GLY A 146 -12.77 13.56 -3.46
CA GLY A 146 -13.20 14.92 -3.16
C GLY A 146 -13.51 15.07 -1.67
N VAL A 147 -13.31 16.27 -1.12
CA VAL A 147 -13.55 16.52 0.32
C VAL A 147 -15.00 16.26 0.76
N ASN A 148 -15.94 16.43 -0.17
CA ASN A 148 -17.37 16.24 0.08
C ASN A 148 -17.85 14.84 -0.25
N ASP A 149 -17.00 13.96 -0.81
CA ASP A 149 -17.41 12.60 -1.15
C ASP A 149 -17.51 11.77 0.15
N GLU A 150 -18.58 11.00 0.26
CA GLU A 150 -18.78 10.08 1.37
C GLU A 150 -17.91 8.83 1.17
N PHE A 151 -17.19 8.42 2.21
CA PHE A 151 -16.42 7.18 2.22
C PHE A 151 -16.76 6.42 3.50
N VAL A 152 -17.76 5.55 3.40
CA VAL A 152 -18.25 4.74 4.52
C VAL A 152 -18.02 3.28 4.16
N SER A 153 -17.44 2.53 5.10
CA SER A 153 -17.20 1.10 4.90
C SER A 153 -18.50 0.41 4.46
N PRO A 154 -18.50 -0.32 3.33
CA PRO A 154 -19.71 -0.98 2.83
C PRO A 154 -20.16 -2.13 3.73
N THR A 155 -19.27 -2.59 4.61
CA THR A 155 -19.44 -3.71 5.53
C THR A 155 -18.82 -3.35 6.87
N ASN A 156 -19.39 -3.86 7.96
CA ASN A 156 -18.78 -3.78 9.29
C ASN A 156 -17.73 -4.90 9.38
N GLU A 157 -16.63 -4.73 8.64
CA GLU A 157 -15.56 -5.72 8.59
C GLU A 157 -14.59 -5.50 9.75
N ASP A 158 -14.45 -6.52 10.59
CA ASP A 158 -13.68 -6.40 11.83
C ASP A 158 -12.19 -6.13 11.60
N ASN A 159 -11.64 -6.51 10.44
CA ASN A 159 -10.19 -6.51 10.19
C ASN A 159 -9.66 -5.37 9.30
N ILE A 160 -10.54 -4.63 8.59
CA ILE A 160 -10.12 -3.47 7.77
C ILE A 160 -10.57 -2.21 8.48
N LYS A 161 -9.60 -1.41 8.91
CA LYS A 161 -9.83 -0.12 9.55
C LYS A 161 -9.70 1.01 8.55
N LEU A 162 -10.41 2.10 8.85
CA LEU A 162 -10.48 3.29 8.01
C LEU A 162 -10.00 4.50 8.81
N LEU A 163 -9.08 5.27 8.24
CA LEU A 163 -8.73 6.61 8.68
C LEU A 163 -8.98 7.58 7.53
N ARG A 164 -9.79 8.61 7.78
CA ARG A 164 -10.10 9.68 6.83
C ARG A 164 -9.49 10.99 7.34
N ILE A 165 -8.76 11.66 6.47
CA ILE A 165 -8.09 12.93 6.77
C ILE A 165 -8.53 13.94 5.73
N ASP A 166 -9.36 14.88 6.16
CA ASP A 166 -9.93 15.89 5.28
C ASP A 166 -8.98 17.08 5.15
N CYS A 167 -8.84 17.47 3.90
CA CYS A 167 -7.91 18.44 3.39
C CYS A 167 -8.74 19.48 2.62
N LYS A 168 -8.28 20.73 2.48
CA LYS A 168 -9.04 21.85 1.90
C LYS A 168 -9.87 21.51 0.64
N PHE A 169 -9.39 20.63 -0.24
CA PHE A 169 -10.10 20.26 -1.48
C PHE A 169 -10.18 18.76 -1.75
N ILE A 170 -9.57 17.93 -0.91
CA ILE A 170 -9.53 16.47 -1.09
C ILE A 170 -9.75 15.78 0.25
N SER A 171 -10.08 14.50 0.23
CA SER A 171 -10.00 13.63 1.39
C SER A 171 -8.95 12.57 1.15
N ILE A 172 -8.06 12.37 2.11
CA ILE A 172 -7.12 11.25 2.11
C ILE A 172 -7.75 10.13 2.92
N ILE A 173 -7.95 9.00 2.24
CA ILE A 173 -8.56 7.80 2.80
C ILE A 173 -7.47 6.76 2.95
N ILE A 174 -7.27 6.28 4.18
CA ILE A 174 -6.29 5.26 4.52
C ILE A 174 -7.06 4.04 5.00
N LEU A 175 -7.08 2.99 4.18
CA LEU A 175 -7.49 1.66 4.62
C LEU A 175 -6.27 0.96 5.19
N TYR A 176 -6.40 0.32 6.35
CA TYR A 176 -5.30 -0.40 6.97
C TYR A 176 -5.75 -1.65 7.70
N SER A 177 -4.85 -2.60 7.87
CA SER A 177 -5.07 -3.84 8.61
C SER A 177 -3.78 -4.33 9.26
N PHE A 178 -3.94 -5.16 10.28
CA PHE A 178 -2.88 -5.96 10.87
C PHE A 178 -3.13 -7.42 10.51
N GLU A 179 -2.12 -8.08 9.97
CA GLU A 179 -2.18 -9.53 9.73
C GLU A 179 -1.22 -10.22 10.69
N ASP A 180 -1.63 -11.39 11.19
CA ASP A 180 -0.88 -12.19 12.17
C ASP A 180 0.32 -12.92 11.54
N LEU A 181 1.26 -12.14 11.02
CA LEU A 181 2.55 -12.57 10.50
C LEU A 181 3.65 -11.65 11.04
N PRO A 182 4.84 -12.14 11.40
CA PRO A 182 5.92 -11.27 11.84
C PRO A 182 6.38 -10.32 10.73
N SER A 183 6.70 -9.08 11.08
CA SER A 183 7.22 -8.10 10.13
C SER A 183 8.67 -8.36 9.72
N LEU A 184 8.98 -8.03 8.47
CA LEU A 184 10.34 -8.10 7.92
C LEU A 184 11.09 -6.78 8.14
N ASP A 185 12.43 -6.84 8.14
CA ASP A 185 13.31 -5.68 8.24
C ASP A 185 13.27 -4.75 7.01
N TYR A 186 12.41 -5.07 6.02
CA TYR A 186 12.17 -4.23 4.86
C TYR A 186 10.67 -4.18 4.48
N GLY A 187 10.23 -3.02 3.99
CA GLY A 187 8.87 -2.80 3.50
C GLY A 187 8.72 -3.02 2.00
N TRP A 188 7.48 -3.07 1.52
CA TRP A 188 7.14 -3.10 0.10
C TRP A 188 6.02 -2.11 -0.23
N VAL A 189 6.11 -1.41 -1.37
CA VAL A 189 5.09 -0.44 -1.82
C VAL A 189 4.75 -0.71 -3.29
N PHE A 190 3.49 -1.02 -3.55
CA PHE A 190 2.90 -1.02 -4.89
C PHE A 190 2.35 0.37 -5.20
N ASN A 191 2.93 1.03 -6.19
CA ASN A 191 2.46 2.33 -6.64
C ASN A 191 1.47 2.16 -7.79
N ILE A 192 0.31 2.81 -7.71
CA ILE A 192 -0.61 2.86 -8.82
C ILE A 192 -0.14 3.94 -9.80
N LYS A 193 0.03 3.54 -11.06
CA LYS A 193 0.47 4.42 -12.13
C LYS A 193 -0.49 4.28 -13.30
N THR A 194 -0.99 5.41 -13.77
CA THR A 194 -1.65 5.53 -15.07
C THR A 194 -0.74 6.37 -15.95
N MET A 195 -0.81 6.11 -17.25
CA MET A 195 -0.12 6.88 -18.26
C MET A 195 -1.12 7.37 -19.30
N ASP A 196 -0.64 8.25 -20.16
CA ASP A 196 -1.40 8.79 -21.27
C ASP A 196 -1.92 7.65 -22.17
N VAL A 197 -3.24 7.57 -22.32
CA VAL A 197 -3.93 6.46 -22.99
C VAL A 197 -3.58 6.35 -24.46
N ASP A 198 -3.25 7.50 -25.08
CA ASP A 198 -2.86 7.59 -26.48
C ASP A 198 -1.48 6.97 -26.74
N LYS A 199 -0.71 6.68 -25.68
CA LYS A 199 0.61 6.04 -25.77
C LYS A 199 0.56 4.53 -25.57
N ILE A 200 -0.61 3.96 -25.31
CA ILE A 200 -0.79 2.53 -25.08
C ILE A 200 -1.31 1.89 -26.37
N ASN A 201 -0.50 1.03 -26.99
CA ASN A 201 -0.88 0.35 -28.23
C ASN A 201 -1.79 -0.86 -27.99
N ASP A 202 -1.75 -1.46 -26.80
CA ASP A 202 -2.57 -2.61 -26.42
C ASP A 202 -3.96 -2.16 -25.94
N GLU A 203 -5.02 -2.66 -26.59
CA GLU A 203 -6.40 -2.25 -26.34
C GLU A 203 -6.87 -2.64 -24.93
N MET A 204 -6.56 -3.86 -24.49
CA MET A 204 -6.94 -4.35 -23.17
C MET A 204 -6.23 -3.55 -22.06
N ALA A 205 -4.94 -3.28 -22.22
CA ALA A 205 -4.17 -2.45 -21.30
C ALA A 205 -4.71 -1.01 -21.26
N ARG A 206 -5.15 -0.47 -22.41
CA ARG A 206 -5.77 0.85 -22.49
C ARG A 206 -7.09 0.89 -21.71
N GLU A 207 -7.96 -0.09 -21.89
CA GLU A 207 -9.22 -0.19 -21.13
C GLU A 207 -9.00 -0.26 -19.62
N ILE A 208 -8.04 -1.08 -19.18
CA ILE A 208 -7.67 -1.19 -17.77
C ILE A 208 -7.18 0.16 -17.24
N ILE A 209 -6.28 0.84 -17.97
CA ILE A 209 -5.74 2.13 -17.55
C ILE A 209 -6.84 3.20 -17.49
N VAL A 210 -7.77 3.23 -18.45
CA VAL A 210 -8.94 4.13 -18.43
C VAL A 210 -9.79 3.89 -17.19
N LYS A 211 -10.09 2.62 -16.84
CA LYS A 211 -10.83 2.28 -15.61
C LYS A 211 -10.12 2.82 -14.38
N VAL A 212 -8.81 2.61 -14.25
CA VAL A 212 -8.01 3.13 -13.13
C VAL A 212 -8.00 4.66 -13.11
N MET A 213 -7.92 5.32 -14.27
CA MET A 213 -7.97 6.78 -14.37
C MET A 213 -9.31 7.35 -13.87
N ASN A 214 -10.43 6.69 -14.14
CA ASN A 214 -11.75 7.15 -13.71
C ASN A 214 -11.99 6.99 -12.19
N GLY A 215 -11.14 6.24 -11.50
CA GLY A 215 -11.26 5.99 -10.07
C GLY A 215 -12.19 4.84 -9.72
N ASN A 216 -12.25 4.56 -8.43
CA ASN A 216 -13.01 3.46 -7.83
C ASN A 216 -14.13 4.05 -6.97
N ASP A 217 -15.30 3.42 -6.94
CA ASP A 217 -16.24 3.67 -5.84
C ASP A 217 -15.73 3.03 -4.54
N VAL A 218 -16.44 3.29 -3.43
CA VAL A 218 -16.07 2.81 -2.10
C VAL A 218 -15.91 1.28 -2.08
N LYS A 219 -16.88 0.51 -2.60
CA LYS A 219 -16.77 -0.96 -2.65
C LYS A 219 -15.51 -1.40 -3.40
N SER A 220 -15.29 -0.84 -4.59
CA SER A 220 -14.13 -1.15 -5.42
C SER A 220 -12.81 -0.78 -4.72
N CYS A 221 -12.77 0.27 -3.89
CA CYS A 221 -11.61 0.59 -3.07
C CYS A 221 -11.28 -0.50 -2.06
N PHE A 222 -12.29 -1.03 -1.35
CA PHE A 222 -12.09 -2.13 -0.41
C PHE A 222 -11.64 -3.41 -1.12
N ASP A 223 -12.26 -3.75 -2.25
CA ASP A 223 -11.89 -4.94 -2.99
C ASP A 223 -10.46 -4.83 -3.56
N LEU A 224 -10.09 -3.65 -4.07
CA LEU A 224 -8.73 -3.37 -4.53
C LEU A 224 -7.72 -3.42 -3.37
N TYR A 225 -8.09 -2.94 -2.19
CA TYR A 225 -7.26 -3.05 -0.98
C TYR A 225 -7.01 -4.51 -0.61
N ARG A 226 -8.05 -5.35 -0.53
CA ARG A 226 -7.90 -6.78 -0.21
C ARG A 226 -7.00 -7.50 -1.21
N TRP A 227 -7.23 -7.29 -2.51
CA TRP A 227 -6.39 -7.88 -3.55
C TRP A 227 -4.91 -7.47 -3.40
N ASN A 228 -4.63 -6.19 -3.14
CA ASN A 228 -3.25 -5.73 -2.96
C ASN A 228 -2.63 -6.24 -1.65
N CYS A 229 -3.42 -6.44 -0.59
CA CYS A 229 -2.94 -7.11 0.63
C CYS A 229 -2.48 -8.54 0.34
N LEU A 230 -3.26 -9.32 -0.43
CA LEU A 230 -2.85 -10.65 -0.87
C LEU A 230 -1.54 -10.62 -1.67
N LYS A 231 -1.36 -9.63 -2.56
CA LYS A 231 -0.11 -9.45 -3.31
C LYS A 231 1.08 -9.05 -2.44
N LEU A 232 0.85 -8.25 -1.40
CA LEU A 232 1.89 -7.89 -0.44
C LEU A 232 2.32 -9.08 0.43
N ILE A 233 1.37 -9.96 0.77
CA ILE A 233 1.61 -11.23 1.47
C ILE A 233 2.32 -12.24 0.55
N GLU A 234 1.93 -12.33 -0.72
CA GLU A 234 2.64 -13.14 -1.72
C GLU A 234 4.11 -12.71 -1.82
N ASN A 235 4.37 -11.42 -1.97
CA ASN A 235 5.73 -10.87 -1.97
C ASN A 235 6.50 -11.16 -0.67
N TYR A 236 5.83 -11.14 0.48
CA TYR A 236 6.42 -11.49 1.76
C TYR A 236 6.94 -12.93 1.76
N TRP A 237 6.11 -13.88 1.30
CA TRP A 237 6.48 -15.30 1.26
C TRP A 237 7.56 -15.60 0.23
N GLU A 238 7.49 -15.01 -0.96
CA GLU A 238 8.53 -15.15 -1.98
C GLU A 238 9.91 -14.74 -1.44
N ARG A 239 9.96 -13.65 -0.68
CA ARG A 239 11.22 -13.25 -0.05
C ARG A 239 11.65 -14.21 1.05
N TRP A 240 10.74 -14.68 1.89
CA TRP A 240 11.10 -15.66 2.91
C TRP A 240 11.73 -16.90 2.31
N ILE A 241 11.17 -17.41 1.21
CA ILE A 241 11.75 -18.51 0.43
C ILE A 241 13.16 -18.13 -0.05
N TRP A 242 13.34 -16.93 -0.60
CA TRP A 242 14.65 -16.46 -1.05
C TRP A 242 15.68 -16.33 0.08
N ILE A 243 15.29 -15.82 1.26
CA ILE A 243 16.17 -15.69 2.44
C ILE A 243 16.57 -17.09 2.89
N TRP A 244 15.61 -18.01 2.97
CA TRP A 244 15.85 -19.40 3.32
C TRP A 244 16.83 -20.07 2.34
N ASP A 245 16.59 -19.95 1.04
CA ASP A 245 17.46 -20.53 0.00
C ASP A 245 18.90 -19.98 0.09
N ARG A 246 19.10 -18.76 0.64
CA ARG A 246 20.43 -18.21 0.91
C ARG A 246 21.01 -18.63 2.26
N MET A 247 20.19 -18.77 3.30
CA MET A 247 20.64 -19.23 4.62
C MET A 247 20.95 -20.73 4.65
N GLU A 248 20.37 -21.54 3.76
CA GLU A 248 20.78 -22.94 3.57
C GLU A 248 22.24 -23.10 3.11
N VAL A 249 22.82 -22.06 2.51
CA VAL A 249 24.26 -22.03 2.20
C VAL A 249 25.11 -21.93 3.47
N GLU A 250 24.54 -21.50 4.60
CA GLU A 250 25.27 -21.15 5.83
C GLU A 250 24.97 -22.00 7.10
N LYS A 251 24.23 -23.14 6.98
CA LYS A 251 24.07 -24.29 7.93
C LYS A 251 22.74 -24.40 8.70
N SER A 252 22.41 -25.67 9.01
CA SER A 252 21.68 -26.24 10.18
C SER A 252 20.29 -26.86 10.00
N ILE A 253 19.73 -26.91 8.78
CA ILE A 253 18.46 -27.59 8.50
C ILE A 253 18.73 -28.70 7.49
N THR A 254 18.08 -29.86 7.60
CA THR A 254 18.29 -30.91 6.60
C THR A 254 17.65 -30.49 5.26
N PRO A 255 18.28 -30.78 4.11
CA PRO A 255 17.72 -30.42 2.79
C PRO A 255 16.28 -30.92 2.56
N TYR A 256 15.89 -32.00 3.25
CA TYR A 256 14.56 -32.60 3.19
C TYR A 256 13.50 -31.75 3.89
N GLU A 257 13.73 -31.33 5.13
CA GLU A 257 12.80 -30.48 5.89
C GLU A 257 12.59 -29.13 5.21
N ALA A 258 13.64 -28.59 4.60
CA ALA A 258 13.52 -27.39 3.79
C ALA A 258 12.78 -27.61 2.46
N ALA A 259 12.95 -28.76 1.81
CA ALA A 259 12.20 -29.09 0.60
C ALA A 259 10.69 -29.23 0.86
N GLU A 260 10.31 -29.85 1.99
CA GLU A 260 8.91 -30.01 2.41
C GLU A 260 8.25 -28.65 2.68
N ARG A 261 8.88 -27.82 3.53
CA ARG A 261 8.39 -26.46 3.83
C ARG A 261 8.33 -25.55 2.61
N ARG A 262 9.26 -25.69 1.66
CA ARG A 262 9.22 -25.02 0.35
C ARG A 262 8.00 -25.43 -0.47
N GLY A 263 7.69 -26.73 -0.50
CA GLY A 263 6.52 -27.27 -1.18
C GLY A 263 5.23 -26.68 -0.62
N GLU A 264 5.13 -26.60 0.70
CA GLU A 264 3.98 -26.01 1.40
C GLU A 264 3.83 -24.51 1.10
N CYS A 265 4.91 -23.72 1.21
CA CYS A 265 4.88 -22.28 0.92
C CYS A 265 4.50 -21.99 -0.55
N ARG A 266 5.02 -22.77 -1.50
CA ARG A 266 4.67 -22.61 -2.93
C ARG A 266 3.23 -23.00 -3.23
N THR A 267 2.73 -24.05 -2.59
CA THR A 267 1.32 -24.45 -2.71
C THR A 267 0.41 -23.35 -2.19
N TYR A 268 0.80 -22.72 -1.08
CA TYR A 268 0.06 -21.61 -0.49
C TYR A 268 0.08 -20.34 -1.35
N ILE A 269 1.24 -19.94 -1.89
CA ILE A 269 1.33 -18.82 -2.85
C ILE A 269 0.37 -19.04 -4.02
N ARG A 270 0.30 -20.26 -4.57
CA ARG A 270 -0.66 -20.59 -5.63
C ARG A 270 -2.11 -20.45 -5.18
N GLN A 271 -2.45 -20.85 -3.96
CA GLN A 271 -3.80 -20.66 -3.42
C GLN A 271 -4.15 -19.17 -3.30
N LEU A 272 -3.23 -18.33 -2.82
CA LEU A 272 -3.43 -16.88 -2.76
C LEU A 272 -3.62 -16.26 -4.14
N GLN A 273 -2.82 -16.68 -5.13
CA GLN A 273 -2.97 -16.26 -6.52
C GLN A 273 -4.37 -16.61 -7.05
N THR A 274 -4.83 -17.84 -6.84
CA THR A 274 -6.17 -18.27 -7.27
C THR A 274 -7.30 -17.47 -6.61
N ILE A 275 -7.24 -17.26 -5.29
CA ILE A 275 -8.26 -16.48 -4.57
C ILE A 275 -8.34 -15.07 -5.13
N GLY A 276 -7.20 -14.43 -5.34
CA GLY A 276 -7.22 -13.06 -5.77
C GLY A 276 -7.53 -12.90 -7.28
N GLU A 277 -7.18 -13.87 -8.13
CA GLU A 277 -7.68 -13.95 -9.51
C GLU A 277 -9.21 -14.03 -9.53
N GLN A 278 -9.81 -14.78 -8.61
CA GLN A 278 -11.27 -14.83 -8.43
C GLN A 278 -11.83 -13.45 -8.03
N LEU A 279 -11.23 -12.76 -7.05
CA LEU A 279 -11.64 -11.40 -6.66
C LEU A 279 -11.60 -10.40 -7.83
N ILE A 280 -10.58 -10.51 -8.70
CA ILE A 280 -10.51 -9.70 -9.92
C ILE A 280 -11.66 -10.05 -10.87
N LEU A 281 -11.91 -11.35 -11.10
CA LEU A 281 -12.99 -11.78 -11.97
C LEU A 281 -14.34 -11.27 -11.46
N GLU A 282 -14.60 -11.22 -10.16
CA GLU A 282 -15.86 -10.67 -9.63
C GLU A 282 -16.01 -9.19 -9.93
N ASN A 283 -14.93 -8.42 -9.73
CA ASN A 283 -14.92 -6.99 -9.99
C ASN A 283 -15.00 -6.65 -11.48
N ILE A 284 -14.45 -7.52 -12.34
CA ILE A 284 -14.46 -7.31 -13.79
C ILE A 284 -15.75 -7.85 -14.43
N SER A 285 -16.32 -8.95 -13.92
CA SER A 285 -17.42 -9.70 -14.56
C SER A 285 -18.74 -9.69 -13.78
N GLY A 286 -18.78 -9.21 -12.53
CA GLY A 286 -19.98 -9.18 -11.70
C GLY A 286 -20.44 -10.56 -11.20
N ILE A 287 -19.59 -11.59 -11.30
CA ILE A 287 -19.89 -12.94 -10.81
C ILE A 287 -19.53 -13.02 -9.31
N PRO A 288 -20.44 -13.44 -8.42
CA PRO A 288 -20.20 -13.51 -6.98
C PRO A 288 -19.43 -14.77 -6.53
N MET A 289 -18.74 -14.67 -5.39
CA MET A 289 -17.85 -15.73 -4.91
C MET A 289 -18.66 -16.93 -4.42
N PRO A 290 -18.10 -18.15 -4.55
CA PRO A 290 -18.62 -19.29 -3.79
C PRO A 290 -18.43 -19.04 -2.29
N ASP A 291 -19.50 -19.16 -1.52
CA ASP A 291 -19.46 -19.02 -0.05
C ASP A 291 -18.45 -19.98 0.60
N GLY A 292 -17.70 -19.49 1.60
CA GLY A 292 -16.89 -20.33 2.51
C GLY A 292 -15.37 -20.39 2.27
N LEU A 293 -14.81 -19.58 1.37
CA LEU A 293 -13.35 -19.57 1.10
C LEU A 293 -12.52 -18.74 2.10
N TYR A 294 -13.12 -17.74 2.76
CA TYR A 294 -12.37 -16.79 3.60
C TYR A 294 -12.21 -17.24 5.06
N GLU A 295 -13.21 -17.91 5.65
CA GLU A 295 -13.37 -17.85 7.12
C GLU A 295 -12.82 -19.03 7.94
N GLU A 296 -12.57 -20.23 7.40
CA GLU A 296 -12.30 -21.39 8.30
C GLU A 296 -10.97 -22.16 8.12
N LYS A 297 -10.13 -21.90 7.09
CA LYS A 297 -9.01 -22.83 6.80
C LYS A 297 -7.63 -22.24 6.53
N ILE A 298 -7.49 -20.93 6.32
CA ILE A 298 -6.27 -20.37 5.74
C ILE A 298 -5.31 -19.80 6.80
N MET A 299 -5.78 -18.99 7.76
CA MET A 299 -4.90 -18.31 8.73
C MET A 299 -4.33 -19.19 9.87
N PRO A 300 -5.09 -20.11 10.52
CA PRO A 300 -4.60 -20.81 11.72
C PRO A 300 -3.39 -21.73 11.48
N ARG A 301 -3.17 -22.21 10.25
CA ARG A 301 -2.01 -23.04 9.90
C ARG A 301 -0.73 -22.22 9.68
N MET A 302 -0.80 -20.91 9.48
CA MET A 302 0.35 -20.10 9.03
C MET A 302 1.33 -19.74 10.16
N VAL A 303 0.81 -19.51 11.37
CA VAL A 303 1.62 -19.16 12.55
C VAL A 303 2.59 -20.29 12.93
N SER A 304 2.26 -21.56 12.63
CA SER A 304 3.15 -22.69 12.92
C SER A 304 4.37 -22.81 12.00
N TYR A 305 4.37 -22.15 10.84
CA TYR A 305 5.45 -22.24 9.85
C TYR A 305 6.37 -21.03 9.81
N ALA A 306 5.95 -19.89 10.38
CA ALA A 306 6.85 -18.76 10.61
C ALA A 306 8.00 -19.21 11.53
N PRO A 307 9.28 -18.89 11.21
CA PRO A 307 10.37 -19.20 12.11
C PRO A 307 10.12 -18.52 13.46
N LYS A 308 10.12 -19.31 14.54
CA LYS A 308 10.09 -18.80 15.91
C LYS A 308 11.44 -18.16 16.18
N TYR A 309 11.48 -16.83 16.31
CA TYR A 309 12.62 -16.11 16.85
C TYR A 309 12.42 -15.88 18.35
#